data_AF-A0A0R2DDN0-F1
#
_entry.id   AF-A0A0R2DDN0-F1
#
_cell.length_a   1.000
_cell.length_b   1.000
_cell.length_c   1.000
_cell.angle_alpha   90.00
_cell.angle_beta   90.00
_cell.angle_gamma   90.00
#
_symmetry.space_group_name_H-M   'P 1'
#
loop_
_entity.id
_entity.type
_entity.pdbx_description
1 polymer ?
#
loop_
_entity_poly.entity_id
_entity_poly.type
_entity_poly.pdbx_seq_one_letter_code
_entity_poly.pdbx_strand_id
1 'polypeptide(L)'
;MEEAYLNLARKILAEGHQKMDRTKTGTYSIFGYQMRFDLSQGFPLLTTKKVPFGLIKSELLWFLRGDTNIRFLLQHHNHIWDEWAFKHFVESTDYHGPDMTDFGHRHLTDPDFNQQYQAEKKQFCQRILEEPAFAKKYGELGDVYGKQWRAWQTRNGQTIDQIKNVIEAIKQTPYSRRLIVSAWNPEDVPTAALPPCHTLFQFYVADGKLSCQLYQRSGDVFLGVPFNIASYALLTNLIAKEVGLQPGEFVHTLGDAHIYQNHVTQIKEQLTRSPRSAPTLELNPDKHSIFDYDVADIQISGYQPYPAIKAPVAV
;
A
#
# COMPACT_ATOMS: atom_id res chain seq x y z
N MET A 1 -13.38 6.81 14.21
CA MET A 1 -12.87 6.00 13.08
C MET A 1 -11.67 5.15 13.47
N GLU A 2 -10.60 5.73 14.02
CA GLU A 2 -9.35 5.02 14.35
C GLU A 2 -9.50 3.88 15.38
N GLU A 3 -10.50 3.94 16.27
CA GLU A 3 -10.75 2.90 17.26
C GLU A 3 -10.95 1.49 16.65
N ALA A 4 -11.49 1.40 15.43
CA ALA A 4 -11.63 0.12 14.73
C ALA A 4 -10.27 -0.57 14.49
N TYR A 5 -9.24 0.21 14.13
CA TYR A 5 -7.86 -0.25 13.97
C TYR A 5 -7.21 -0.61 15.32
N LEU A 6 -7.42 0.21 16.35
CA LEU A 6 -6.86 -0.07 17.68
C LEU A 6 -7.47 -1.33 18.29
N ASN A 7 -8.77 -1.57 18.06
CA ASN A 7 -9.44 -2.80 18.48
C ASN A 7 -8.87 -4.04 17.79
N LEU A 8 -8.56 -3.97 16.49
CA LEU A 8 -7.85 -5.05 15.79
C LEU A 8 -6.51 -5.35 16.47
N ALA A 9 -5.72 -4.31 16.75
CA ALA A 9 -4.43 -4.48 17.40
C ALA A 9 -4.55 -5.10 18.80
N ARG A 10 -5.47 -4.61 19.64
CA ARG A 10 -5.75 -5.19 20.96
C ARG A 10 -6.18 -6.64 20.86
N LYS A 11 -7.04 -6.98 19.89
CA LYS A 11 -7.50 -8.35 19.65
C LYS A 11 -6.35 -9.29 19.31
N ILE A 12 -5.47 -8.90 18.40
CA ILE A 12 -4.31 -9.74 18.04
C ILE A 12 -3.37 -9.93 19.24
N LEU A 13 -3.14 -8.90 20.05
CA LEU A 13 -2.29 -9.03 21.24
C LEU A 13 -2.90 -9.95 22.31
N ALA A 14 -4.23 -9.99 22.42
CA ALA A 14 -4.93 -10.78 23.42
C ALA A 14 -5.18 -12.23 22.97
N GLU A 15 -5.50 -12.43 21.70
CA GLU A 15 -6.02 -13.70 21.17
C GLU A 15 -5.18 -14.28 20.02
N GLY A 16 -4.21 -13.53 19.50
CA GLY A 16 -3.43 -13.92 18.33
C GLY A 16 -2.57 -15.15 18.59
N HIS A 17 -2.67 -16.13 17.70
CA HIS A 17 -1.84 -17.33 17.77
C HIS A 17 -0.43 -17.01 17.31
N GLN A 18 0.57 -17.49 18.06
CA GLN A 18 1.95 -17.41 17.63
C GLN A 18 2.16 -18.30 16.40
N LYS A 19 2.75 -17.73 15.34
CA LYS A 19 3.08 -18.44 14.10
C LYS A 19 4.50 -18.11 13.64
N MET A 20 5.14 -19.08 13.01
CA MET A 20 6.30 -18.81 12.17
C MET A 20 5.84 -18.27 10.82
N ASP A 21 6.65 -17.43 10.19
CA ASP A 21 6.34 -16.81 8.90
C ASP A 21 7.54 -16.88 7.94
N ARG A 22 7.34 -16.45 6.69
CA ARG A 22 8.35 -16.52 5.62
C ARG A 22 9.63 -15.72 5.92
N THR A 23 9.52 -14.65 6.71
CA THR A 23 10.63 -13.75 7.09
C THR A 23 11.41 -14.28 8.29
N LYS A 24 11.00 -15.42 8.88
CA LYS A 24 11.58 -16.02 10.09
C LYS A 24 11.56 -15.10 11.32
N THR A 25 10.74 -14.04 11.31
CA THR A 25 10.58 -13.11 12.45
C THR A 25 9.60 -13.65 13.49
N GLY A 26 8.58 -14.38 13.04
CA GLY A 26 7.45 -14.81 13.85
C GLY A 26 6.39 -13.73 13.99
N THR A 27 5.13 -14.16 14.15
CA THR A 27 3.96 -13.28 14.25
C THR A 27 2.99 -13.73 15.34
N TYR A 28 2.15 -12.80 15.80
CA TYR A 28 0.86 -13.08 16.43
C TYR A 28 -0.22 -12.81 15.40
N SER A 29 -1.08 -13.78 15.11
CA SER A 29 -2.03 -13.70 13.99
C SER A 29 -3.45 -14.13 14.37
N ILE A 30 -4.44 -13.47 13.77
CA ILE A 30 -5.83 -13.90 13.70
C ILE A 30 -6.25 -14.04 12.23
N PHE A 31 -7.23 -14.90 11.95
CA PHE A 31 -7.73 -15.12 10.59
C PHE A 31 -9.18 -14.67 10.46
N GLY A 32 -9.43 -13.70 9.57
CA GLY A 32 -10.74 -13.10 9.39
C GLY A 32 -10.98 -11.94 10.35
N TYR A 33 -10.98 -10.72 9.82
CA TYR A 33 -11.39 -9.53 10.56
C TYR A 33 -11.98 -8.49 9.61
N GLN A 34 -12.91 -7.67 10.08
CA GLN A 34 -13.48 -6.59 9.28
C GLN A 34 -13.54 -5.28 10.07
N MET A 35 -13.04 -4.21 9.46
CA MET A 35 -13.16 -2.83 9.95
C MET A 35 -14.03 -2.01 9.00
N ARG A 36 -14.69 -0.97 9.51
CA ARG A 36 -15.50 -0.04 8.72
C ARG A 36 -15.13 1.39 9.09
N PHE A 37 -14.94 2.24 8.09
CA PHE A 37 -14.55 3.64 8.24
C PHE A 37 -15.54 4.51 7.47
N ASP A 38 -16.36 5.29 8.16
CA ASP A 38 -17.27 6.26 7.57
C ASP A 38 -16.47 7.48 7.08
N LEU A 39 -16.32 7.62 5.76
CA LEU A 39 -15.48 8.66 5.14
C LEU A 39 -16.12 10.05 5.25
N SER A 40 -17.39 10.16 5.66
CA SER A 40 -18.03 11.45 5.96
C SER A 40 -17.56 12.05 7.28
N GLN A 41 -16.94 11.26 8.17
CA GLN A 41 -16.44 11.70 9.47
C GLN A 41 -14.98 12.19 9.45
N GLY A 42 -14.38 12.25 8.26
CA GLY A 42 -12.99 12.66 8.02
C GLY A 42 -12.18 11.60 7.28
N PHE A 43 -10.93 11.93 6.96
CA PHE A 43 -10.02 11.01 6.28
C PHE A 43 -9.32 10.08 7.28
N PRO A 44 -9.37 8.74 7.11
CA PRO A 44 -8.89 7.78 8.11
C PRO A 44 -7.35 7.61 8.09
N LEU A 45 -6.62 8.72 8.25
CA LEU A 45 -5.19 8.72 8.50
C LEU A 45 -4.95 8.69 10.02
N LEU A 46 -4.25 7.65 10.48
CA LEU A 46 -4.07 7.43 11.92
C LEU A 46 -3.43 8.63 12.62
N THR A 47 -3.93 8.93 13.81
CA THR A 47 -3.43 10.04 14.64
C THR A 47 -2.62 9.54 15.82
N THR A 48 -2.80 8.30 16.27
CA THR A 48 -2.03 7.71 17.37
C THR A 48 -0.56 7.46 17.01
N LYS A 49 -0.19 7.53 15.73
CA LYS A 49 1.19 7.68 15.25
C LYS A 49 1.22 8.41 13.92
N LYS A 50 2.30 9.14 13.64
CA LYS A 50 2.49 9.81 12.35
C LYS A 50 2.66 8.80 11.21
N VAL A 51 1.68 8.77 10.31
CA VAL A 51 1.70 8.09 9.01
C VAL A 51 2.09 9.08 7.90
N PRO A 52 3.07 8.76 7.03
CA PRO A 52 3.57 9.68 6.02
C PRO A 52 2.68 9.71 4.77
N PHE A 53 1.67 10.61 4.76
CA PHE A 53 0.70 10.72 3.66
C PHE A 53 1.32 10.93 2.27
N GLY A 54 2.47 11.62 2.18
CA GLY A 54 3.21 11.81 0.93
C GLY A 54 3.55 10.50 0.22
N LEU A 55 3.93 9.47 0.99
CA LEU A 55 4.25 8.14 0.46
C LEU A 55 2.99 7.40 -0.02
N ILE A 56 1.89 7.51 0.74
CA ILE A 56 0.60 6.91 0.38
C ILE A 56 0.09 7.46 -0.96
N LYS A 57 0.10 8.77 -1.13
CA LYS A 57 -0.44 9.38 -2.36
C LYS A 57 0.44 9.09 -3.57
N SER A 58 1.77 9.14 -3.45
CA SER A 58 2.64 8.82 -4.59
C SER A 58 2.53 7.34 -4.98
N GLU A 59 2.44 6.43 -4.02
CA GLU A 59 2.22 5.00 -4.30
C GLU A 59 0.88 4.74 -5.01
N LEU A 60 -0.23 5.31 -4.50
CA LEU A 60 -1.54 5.14 -5.15
C LEU A 60 -1.53 5.71 -6.57
N LEU A 61 -0.93 6.89 -6.75
CA LEU A 61 -0.79 7.55 -8.04
C LEU A 61 0.08 6.75 -9.03
N TRP A 62 1.09 6.04 -8.53
CA TRP A 62 1.89 5.09 -9.32
C TRP A 62 1.04 3.90 -9.79
N PHE A 63 0.26 3.28 -8.89
CA PHE A 63 -0.70 2.23 -9.27
C PHE A 63 -1.73 2.71 -10.30
N LEU A 64 -2.29 3.90 -10.08
CA LEU A 64 -3.28 4.49 -10.98
C LEU A 64 -2.71 4.84 -12.34
N ARG A 65 -1.39 5.05 -12.49
CA ARG A 65 -0.73 5.22 -13.81
C ARG A 65 -0.52 3.90 -14.55
N GLY A 66 -0.70 2.76 -13.87
CA GLY A 66 -0.37 1.46 -14.43
C GLY A 66 1.13 1.20 -14.51
N ASP A 67 1.93 2.01 -13.82
CA ASP A 67 3.38 1.93 -13.82
C ASP A 67 3.84 0.81 -12.87
N THR A 68 4.96 0.19 -13.21
CA THR A 68 5.61 -0.90 -12.49
C THR A 68 7.08 -0.61 -12.20
N ASN A 69 7.56 0.57 -12.62
CA ASN A 69 8.92 1.02 -12.41
C ASN A 69 9.04 1.91 -11.16
N ILE A 70 9.97 1.62 -10.26
CA ILE A 70 10.16 2.40 -9.03
C ILE A 70 10.70 3.82 -9.26
N ARG A 71 11.14 4.17 -10.48
CA ARG A 71 11.68 5.51 -10.76
C ARG A 71 10.70 6.62 -10.43
N PHE A 72 9.41 6.44 -10.73
CA PHE A 72 8.38 7.40 -10.35
C PHE A 72 8.31 7.59 -8.83
N LEU A 73 8.41 6.51 -8.06
CA LEU A 73 8.39 6.57 -6.60
C LEU A 73 9.62 7.31 -6.06
N LEU A 74 10.81 7.02 -6.59
CA LEU A 74 12.05 7.69 -6.22
C LEU A 74 12.02 9.20 -6.51
N GLN A 75 11.43 9.62 -7.64
CA GLN A 75 11.22 11.05 -7.96
C GLN A 75 10.35 11.77 -6.92
N HIS A 76 9.52 11.02 -6.18
CA HIS A 76 8.67 11.51 -5.11
C HIS A 76 9.18 11.15 -3.71
N HIS A 77 10.48 10.84 -3.59
CA HIS A 77 11.15 10.44 -2.34
C HIS A 77 10.45 9.27 -1.64
N ASN A 78 9.85 8.36 -2.42
CA ASN A 78 9.19 7.17 -1.93
C ASN A 78 10.07 5.94 -2.18
N HIS A 79 10.55 5.37 -1.07
CA HIS A 79 11.51 4.26 -1.03
C HIS A 79 10.87 2.94 -0.56
N ILE A 80 9.53 2.88 -0.48
CA ILE A 80 8.83 1.70 0.05
C ILE A 80 9.16 0.45 -0.74
N TRP A 81 9.37 0.59 -2.05
CA TRP A 81 9.50 -0.52 -2.99
C TRP A 81 10.95 -0.84 -3.39
N ASP A 82 11.92 -0.12 -2.84
CA ASP A 82 13.33 -0.19 -3.26
C ASP A 82 13.93 -1.57 -3.05
N GLU A 83 13.64 -2.23 -1.92
CA GLU A 83 14.24 -3.50 -1.53
C GLU A 83 13.99 -4.62 -2.54
N TRP A 84 12.81 -4.66 -3.17
CA TRP A 84 12.49 -5.67 -4.17
C TRP A 84 13.26 -5.44 -5.48
N ALA A 85 13.34 -4.19 -5.93
CA ALA A 85 14.11 -3.83 -7.13
C ALA A 85 15.63 -3.98 -6.89
N PHE A 86 16.11 -3.58 -5.72
CA PHE A 86 17.50 -3.73 -5.30
C PHE A 86 17.90 -5.20 -5.23
N LYS A 87 17.05 -6.07 -4.67
CA LYS A 87 17.25 -7.52 -4.67
C LYS A 87 17.45 -8.06 -6.09
N HIS A 88 16.57 -7.68 -7.02
CA HIS A 88 16.68 -8.09 -8.42
C HIS A 88 18.02 -7.66 -9.05
N PHE A 89 18.50 -6.45 -8.73
CA PHE A 89 19.79 -5.96 -9.19
C PHE A 89 20.96 -6.75 -8.61
N VAL A 90 21.04 -6.92 -7.28
CA VAL A 90 22.19 -7.56 -6.62
C VAL A 90 22.28 -9.07 -6.87
N GLU A 91 21.17 -9.71 -7.25
CA GLU A 91 21.14 -11.12 -7.68
C GLU A 91 21.47 -11.29 -9.18
N SER A 92 21.67 -10.20 -9.92
CA SER A 92 21.94 -10.23 -11.36
C SER A 92 23.44 -10.34 -11.69
N THR A 93 23.74 -10.75 -12.93
CA THR A 93 25.11 -10.83 -13.43
C THR A 93 25.81 -9.48 -13.59
N ASP A 94 25.07 -8.37 -13.59
CA ASP A 94 25.63 -7.02 -13.75
C ASP A 94 26.03 -6.41 -12.40
N TYR A 95 25.76 -7.10 -11.29
CA TYR A 95 26.19 -6.66 -9.97
C TYR A 95 27.61 -7.14 -9.67
N HIS A 96 28.49 -6.20 -9.33
CA HIS A 96 29.90 -6.45 -9.06
C HIS A 96 30.35 -5.86 -7.71
N GLY A 97 29.39 -5.49 -6.85
CA GLY A 97 29.63 -4.97 -5.51
C GLY A 97 29.89 -6.07 -4.47
N PRO A 98 29.94 -5.70 -3.17
CA PRO A 98 30.11 -6.66 -2.08
C PRO A 98 28.92 -7.63 -1.97
N ASP A 99 29.10 -8.78 -1.33
CA ASP A 99 28.02 -9.77 -1.16
C ASP A 99 26.82 -9.19 -0.38
N MET A 100 25.68 -9.09 -1.07
CA MET A 100 24.40 -8.61 -0.54
C MET A 100 23.43 -9.74 -0.21
N THR A 101 23.85 -11.01 -0.22
CA THR A 101 22.98 -12.13 0.14
C THR A 101 22.40 -11.92 1.53
N ASP A 102 21.08 -12.08 1.69
CA ASP A 102 20.39 -11.91 2.97
C ASP A 102 20.53 -10.50 3.59
N PHE A 103 20.65 -9.46 2.74
CA PHE A 103 20.81 -8.07 3.20
C PHE A 103 19.69 -7.63 4.16
N GLY A 104 18.49 -8.17 3.99
CA GLY A 104 17.31 -7.85 4.80
C GLY A 104 17.47 -8.14 6.29
N HIS A 105 18.23 -9.17 6.65
CA HIS A 105 18.55 -9.50 8.04
C HIS A 105 19.90 -8.98 8.47
N ARG A 106 20.94 -9.13 7.63
CA ARG A 106 22.32 -8.75 7.97
C ARG A 106 22.46 -7.29 8.35
N HIS A 107 21.78 -6.37 7.67
CA HIS A 107 21.90 -4.93 7.96
C HIS A 107 21.35 -4.54 9.34
N LEU A 108 20.52 -5.38 9.96
CA LEU A 108 19.96 -5.15 11.30
C LEU A 108 20.94 -5.53 12.41
N THR A 109 21.86 -6.46 12.14
CA THR A 109 22.73 -7.07 13.16
C THR A 109 24.22 -6.79 12.95
N ASP A 110 24.63 -6.42 11.74
CA ASP A 110 26.02 -6.16 11.36
C ASP A 110 26.18 -4.67 10.94
N PRO A 111 26.78 -3.83 11.80
CA PRO A 111 26.96 -2.41 11.51
C PRO A 111 27.86 -2.13 10.31
N ASP A 112 28.89 -2.95 10.05
CA ASP A 112 29.82 -2.76 8.95
C ASP A 112 29.15 -3.12 7.63
N PHE A 113 28.41 -4.23 7.62
CA PHE A 113 27.57 -4.59 6.48
C PHE A 113 26.47 -3.54 6.23
N ASN A 114 25.84 -3.00 7.27
CA ASN A 114 24.83 -1.97 7.11
C ASN A 114 25.40 -0.73 6.40
N GLN A 115 26.64 -0.31 6.69
CA GLN A 115 27.27 0.79 5.96
C GLN A 115 27.42 0.48 4.47
N GLN A 116 27.84 -0.74 4.12
CA GLN A 116 27.94 -1.18 2.73
C GLN A 116 26.56 -1.22 2.05
N TYR A 117 25.57 -1.83 2.70
CA TYR A 117 24.19 -1.89 2.21
C TYR A 117 23.62 -0.50 1.93
N GLN A 118 23.77 0.45 2.85
CA GLN A 118 23.28 1.81 2.65
C GLN A 118 23.98 2.52 1.49
N ALA A 119 25.30 2.32 1.33
CA ALA A 119 26.05 2.89 0.21
C ALA A 119 25.59 2.32 -1.14
N GLU A 120 25.46 1.00 -1.24
CA GLU A 120 25.04 0.29 -2.44
C GLU A 120 23.59 0.60 -2.80
N LYS A 121 22.68 0.62 -1.83
CA LYS A 121 21.27 1.00 -2.04
C LYS A 121 21.16 2.45 -2.51
N LYS A 122 21.95 3.37 -1.93
CA LYS A 122 21.98 4.77 -2.35
C LYS A 122 22.45 4.90 -3.80
N GLN A 123 23.52 4.20 -4.17
CA GLN A 123 24.05 4.22 -5.53
C GLN A 123 23.05 3.62 -6.52
N PHE A 124 22.40 2.50 -6.17
CA PHE A 124 21.32 1.91 -6.94
C PHE A 124 20.18 2.92 -7.21
N CYS A 125 19.66 3.57 -6.18
CA CYS A 125 18.58 4.55 -6.33
C CYS A 125 18.98 5.73 -7.21
N GLN A 126 20.22 6.22 -7.06
CA GLN A 126 20.76 7.28 -7.91
C GLN A 126 20.80 6.86 -9.38
N ARG A 127 21.27 5.65 -9.68
CA ARG A 127 21.32 5.12 -11.04
C ARG A 127 19.92 4.94 -11.64
N ILE A 128 18.93 4.49 -10.87
CA ILE A 128 17.54 4.43 -11.33
C ILE A 128 17.01 5.83 -11.73
N LEU A 129 17.40 6.87 -10.99
CA LEU A 129 16.99 8.24 -11.29
C LEU A 129 17.71 8.84 -12.50
N GLU A 130 19.00 8.55 -12.68
CA GLU A 130 19.88 9.22 -13.63
C GLU A 130 20.07 8.45 -14.95
N GLU A 131 19.99 7.11 -14.94
CA GLU A 131 20.29 6.24 -16.08
C GLU A 131 19.00 5.57 -16.62
N PRO A 132 18.37 6.04 -17.71
CA PRO A 132 17.11 5.47 -18.20
C PRO A 132 17.16 3.99 -18.57
N ALA A 133 18.29 3.52 -19.11
CA ALA A 133 18.48 2.11 -19.45
C ALA A 133 18.59 1.22 -18.20
N PHE A 134 19.28 1.71 -17.16
CA PHE A 134 19.37 1.02 -15.87
C PHE A 134 18.00 0.98 -15.19
N ALA A 135 17.28 2.10 -15.17
CA ALA A 135 15.90 2.18 -14.66
C ALA A 135 14.96 1.19 -15.35
N LYS A 136 15.01 1.11 -16.68
CA LYS A 136 14.18 0.17 -17.46
C LYS A 136 14.50 -1.29 -17.15
N LYS A 137 15.76 -1.61 -16.83
CA LYS A 137 16.20 -2.99 -16.57
C LYS A 137 15.96 -3.41 -15.12
N TYR A 138 16.30 -2.54 -14.16
CA TYR A 138 16.35 -2.89 -12.74
C TYR A 138 15.33 -2.17 -11.86
N GLY A 139 14.60 -1.21 -12.42
CA GLY A 139 13.52 -0.52 -11.70
C GLY A 139 12.17 -1.22 -11.80
N GLU A 140 12.03 -2.22 -12.68
CA GLU A 140 10.77 -2.95 -12.89
C GLU A 140 10.53 -3.99 -11.80
N LEU A 141 9.32 -3.99 -11.25
CA LEU A 141 8.88 -4.95 -10.23
C LEU A 141 8.07 -6.12 -10.80
N GLY A 142 7.90 -6.15 -12.13
CA GLY A 142 7.01 -7.08 -12.81
C GLY A 142 5.53 -6.71 -12.65
N ASP A 143 4.65 -7.70 -12.74
CA ASP A 143 3.21 -7.51 -12.89
C ASP A 143 2.51 -7.27 -11.54
N VAL A 144 2.93 -6.20 -10.86
CA VAL A 144 2.38 -5.73 -9.58
C VAL A 144 1.05 -4.97 -9.77
N TYR A 145 0.55 -4.32 -8.71
CA TYR A 145 -0.77 -3.68 -8.68
C TYR A 145 -1.11 -2.80 -9.89
N GLY A 146 -0.22 -1.90 -10.29
CA GLY A 146 -0.47 -0.98 -11.41
C GLY A 146 -0.80 -1.72 -12.71
N LYS A 147 0.02 -2.70 -13.07
CA LYS A 147 -0.21 -3.51 -14.27
C LYS A 147 -1.48 -4.35 -14.16
N GLN A 148 -1.75 -4.98 -13.03
CA GLN A 148 -3.00 -5.72 -12.85
C GLN A 148 -4.23 -4.81 -12.97
N TRP A 149 -4.17 -3.60 -12.40
CA TRP A 149 -5.28 -2.65 -12.40
C TRP A 149 -5.56 -2.01 -13.76
N ARG A 150 -4.51 -1.68 -14.51
CA ARG A 150 -4.62 -0.87 -15.74
C ARG A 150 -4.32 -1.64 -17.03
N ALA A 151 -3.69 -2.80 -16.95
CA ALA A 151 -3.20 -3.55 -18.10
C ALA A 151 -3.19 -5.07 -17.87
N TRP A 152 -4.26 -5.62 -17.30
CA TRP A 152 -4.40 -7.07 -17.10
C TRP A 152 -4.31 -7.80 -18.45
N GLN A 153 -3.33 -8.70 -18.58
CA GLN A 153 -3.08 -9.40 -19.83
C GLN A 153 -4.12 -10.51 -20.08
N THR A 154 -4.67 -10.54 -21.28
CA THR A 154 -5.65 -11.55 -21.71
C THR A 154 -4.99 -12.64 -22.54
N ARG A 155 -5.68 -13.77 -22.69
CA ARG A 155 -5.20 -14.92 -23.46
C ARG A 155 -4.96 -14.64 -24.95
N ASN A 156 -5.57 -13.59 -25.51
CA ASN A 156 -5.40 -13.21 -26.92
C ASN A 156 -4.35 -12.09 -27.11
N GLY A 157 -3.62 -11.73 -26.05
CA GLY A 157 -2.58 -10.69 -26.08
C GLY A 157 -3.09 -9.25 -25.95
N GLN A 158 -4.40 -9.04 -25.71
CA GLN A 158 -4.95 -7.72 -25.37
C GLN A 158 -4.80 -7.43 -23.87
N THR A 159 -5.02 -6.17 -23.48
CA THR A 159 -5.03 -5.72 -22.08
C THR A 159 -6.41 -5.24 -21.64
N ILE A 160 -6.74 -5.43 -20.36
CA ILE A 160 -7.95 -4.92 -19.72
C ILE A 160 -7.57 -3.84 -18.70
N ASP A 161 -8.16 -2.65 -18.84
CA ASP A 161 -8.09 -1.59 -17.85
C ASP A 161 -9.24 -1.72 -16.85
N GLN A 162 -9.01 -2.47 -15.76
CA GLN A 162 -10.04 -2.76 -14.76
C GLN A 162 -10.52 -1.49 -14.04
N ILE A 163 -9.62 -0.54 -13.75
CA ILE A 163 -9.97 0.73 -13.08
C ILE A 163 -10.86 1.58 -13.97
N LYS A 164 -10.48 1.77 -15.23
CA LYS A 164 -11.30 2.54 -16.17
C LYS A 164 -12.68 1.89 -16.34
N ASN A 165 -12.72 0.58 -16.54
CA ASN A 165 -13.97 -0.17 -16.71
C ASN A 165 -14.88 -0.05 -15.49
N VAL A 166 -14.35 -0.12 -14.26
CA VAL A 166 -15.19 -0.01 -13.06
C VAL A 166 -15.72 1.41 -12.85
N ILE A 167 -14.93 2.44 -13.18
CA ILE A 167 -15.38 3.84 -13.14
C ILE A 167 -16.51 4.07 -14.14
N GLU A 168 -16.37 3.60 -15.38
CA GLU A 168 -17.43 3.67 -16.39
C GLU A 168 -18.68 2.90 -15.95
N ALA A 169 -18.51 1.71 -15.37
CA ALA A 169 -19.61 0.91 -14.84
C ALA A 169 -20.34 1.58 -13.67
N ILE A 170 -19.63 2.33 -12.81
CA ILE A 170 -20.26 3.14 -11.74
C ILE A 170 -21.12 4.25 -12.35
N LYS A 171 -20.62 4.94 -13.38
CA LYS A 171 -21.35 6.02 -14.07
C LYS A 171 -22.61 5.52 -14.77
N GLN A 172 -22.56 4.33 -15.38
CA GLN A 172 -23.65 3.81 -16.21
C GLN A 172 -24.60 2.85 -15.48
N THR A 173 -24.06 2.03 -14.58
CA THR A 173 -24.78 0.95 -13.88
C THR A 173 -24.43 0.91 -12.38
N PRO A 174 -24.70 2.01 -11.63
CA PRO A 174 -24.21 2.19 -10.26
C PRO A 174 -24.62 1.09 -9.28
N TYR A 175 -25.78 0.44 -9.50
CA TYR A 175 -26.29 -0.63 -8.64
C TYR A 175 -25.78 -2.03 -9.01
N SER A 176 -24.81 -2.10 -9.94
CA SER A 176 -24.15 -3.35 -10.30
C SER A 176 -23.48 -3.98 -9.07
N ARG A 177 -23.69 -5.29 -8.90
CA ARG A 177 -23.01 -6.10 -7.87
C ARG A 177 -21.67 -6.65 -8.37
N ARG A 178 -21.17 -6.14 -9.51
CA ARG A 178 -19.97 -6.61 -10.22
C ARG A 178 -18.90 -5.51 -10.37
N LEU A 179 -18.99 -4.45 -9.57
CA LEU A 179 -18.03 -3.35 -9.57
C LEU A 179 -16.73 -3.77 -8.87
N ILE A 180 -15.94 -4.63 -9.51
CA ILE A 180 -14.81 -5.34 -8.91
C ILE A 180 -13.53 -5.03 -9.68
N VAL A 181 -12.42 -4.92 -8.95
CA VAL A 181 -11.06 -4.95 -9.48
C VAL A 181 -10.26 -6.00 -8.71
N SER A 182 -9.53 -6.84 -9.43
CA SER A 182 -8.67 -7.87 -8.85
C SER A 182 -7.21 -7.61 -9.19
N ALA A 183 -6.33 -7.73 -8.21
CA ALA A 183 -4.88 -7.79 -8.43
C ALA A 183 -4.38 -9.25 -8.47
N TRP A 184 -5.23 -10.22 -8.17
CA TRP A 184 -4.83 -11.62 -8.07
C TRP A 184 -4.89 -12.34 -9.42
N ASN A 185 -3.77 -12.34 -10.15
CA ASN A 185 -3.60 -13.16 -11.34
C ASN A 185 -2.91 -14.49 -11.01
N PRO A 186 -3.60 -15.64 -11.11
CA PRO A 186 -3.00 -16.96 -10.85
C PRO A 186 -1.79 -17.30 -11.73
N GLU A 187 -1.67 -16.70 -12.92
CA GLU A 187 -0.52 -16.89 -13.81
C GLU A 187 0.74 -16.18 -13.30
N ASP A 188 0.60 -14.97 -12.76
CA ASP A 188 1.72 -14.11 -12.36
C ASP A 188 2.15 -14.35 -10.90
N VAL A 189 1.23 -14.80 -10.04
CA VAL A 189 1.50 -15.01 -8.60
C VAL A 189 2.72 -15.90 -8.32
N PRO A 190 2.97 -17.02 -9.04
CA PRO A 190 4.14 -17.86 -8.80
C PRO A 190 5.50 -17.19 -9.07
N THR A 191 5.54 -16.15 -9.89
CA THR A 191 6.79 -15.46 -10.32
C THR A 191 6.89 -14.03 -9.80
N ALA A 192 5.84 -13.48 -9.18
CA ALA A 192 5.84 -12.15 -8.59
C ALA A 192 6.83 -12.03 -7.43
N ALA A 193 7.58 -10.91 -7.38
CA ALA A 193 8.48 -10.60 -6.26
C ALA A 193 7.75 -10.59 -4.91
N LEU A 194 6.51 -10.09 -4.90
CA LEU A 194 5.58 -10.22 -3.80
C LEU A 194 4.16 -10.34 -4.36
N PRO A 195 3.47 -11.49 -4.20
CA PRO A 195 2.07 -11.61 -4.59
C PRO A 195 1.21 -10.53 -3.91
N PRO A 196 0.24 -9.91 -4.58
CA PRO A 196 -0.58 -8.84 -4.02
C PRO A 196 -1.18 -9.17 -2.66
N CYS A 197 -0.86 -8.38 -1.64
CA CYS A 197 -1.48 -8.44 -0.31
C CYS A 197 -2.93 -7.95 -0.37
N HIS A 198 -3.18 -6.89 -1.16
CA HIS A 198 -4.52 -6.41 -1.47
C HIS A 198 -5.05 -7.13 -2.70
N THR A 199 -5.86 -8.15 -2.46
CA THR A 199 -6.18 -9.16 -3.49
C THR A 199 -7.27 -8.66 -4.43
N LEU A 200 -8.33 -8.07 -3.88
CA LEU A 200 -9.52 -7.64 -4.61
C LEU A 200 -10.22 -6.53 -3.84
N PHE A 201 -10.84 -5.61 -4.56
CA PHE A 201 -11.78 -4.66 -3.96
C PHE A 201 -13.06 -4.52 -4.80
N GLN A 202 -14.13 -4.14 -4.12
CA GLN A 202 -15.46 -3.99 -4.67
C GLN A 202 -16.06 -2.64 -4.29
N PHE A 203 -16.66 -1.96 -5.26
CA PHE A 203 -17.44 -0.75 -5.02
C PHE A 203 -18.93 -1.04 -4.84
N TYR A 204 -19.61 -0.12 -4.16
CA TYR A 204 -21.04 -0.16 -3.91
C TYR A 204 -21.61 1.26 -3.92
N VAL A 205 -22.75 1.47 -4.58
CA VAL A 205 -23.44 2.75 -4.61
C VAL A 205 -24.81 2.61 -3.96
N ALA A 206 -25.08 3.47 -2.98
CA ALA A 206 -26.40 3.65 -2.36
C ALA A 206 -26.57 5.09 -1.87
N ASP A 207 -27.78 5.65 -1.98
CA ASP A 207 -28.13 6.98 -1.47
C ASP A 207 -27.17 8.10 -1.90
N GLY A 208 -26.70 8.05 -3.16
CA GLY A 208 -25.75 9.02 -3.71
C GLY A 208 -24.32 8.92 -3.13
N LYS A 209 -24.01 7.84 -2.41
CA LYS A 209 -22.70 7.58 -1.79
C LYS A 209 -21.98 6.39 -2.41
N LEU A 210 -20.67 6.53 -2.62
CA LEU A 210 -19.77 5.47 -3.09
C LEU A 210 -19.00 4.86 -1.91
N SER A 211 -19.19 3.57 -1.68
CA SER A 211 -18.41 2.79 -0.70
C SER A 211 -17.44 1.85 -1.41
N CYS A 212 -16.38 1.45 -0.73
CA CYS A 212 -15.40 0.49 -1.22
C CYS A 212 -15.10 -0.56 -0.15
N GLN A 213 -15.12 -1.83 -0.52
CA GLN A 213 -14.65 -2.92 0.32
C GLN A 213 -13.37 -3.51 -0.25
N LEU A 214 -12.32 -3.59 0.57
CA LEU A 214 -11.08 -4.30 0.27
C LEU A 214 -11.09 -5.69 0.93
N TYR A 215 -10.72 -6.71 0.17
CA TYR A 215 -10.24 -7.99 0.70
C TYR A 215 -8.71 -8.04 0.61
N GLN A 216 -8.06 -8.00 1.77
CA GLN A 216 -6.62 -8.10 1.92
C GLN A 216 -6.26 -9.45 2.55
N ARG A 217 -5.66 -10.35 1.77
CA ARG A 217 -5.31 -11.71 2.24
C ARG A 217 -4.32 -11.73 3.41
N SER A 218 -3.50 -10.69 3.56
CA SER A 218 -2.36 -10.61 4.48
C SER A 218 -2.16 -9.17 4.91
N GLY A 219 -2.31 -8.88 6.21
CA GLY A 219 -2.20 -7.54 6.78
C GLY A 219 -1.20 -7.47 7.92
N ASP A 220 -0.03 -6.87 7.65
CA ASP A 220 0.87 -6.38 8.70
C ASP A 220 0.18 -5.21 9.41
N VAL A 221 -0.30 -5.47 10.62
CA VAL A 221 -1.14 -4.52 11.37
C VAL A 221 -0.33 -3.32 11.86
N PHE A 222 0.97 -3.45 12.11
CA PHE A 222 1.73 -2.32 12.63
C PHE A 222 2.20 -1.39 11.51
N LEU A 223 2.87 -1.90 10.47
CA LEU A 223 3.43 -1.04 9.41
C LEU A 223 2.47 -0.87 8.23
N GLY A 224 1.90 -1.97 7.73
CA GLY A 224 1.17 -2.00 6.46
C GLY A 224 -0.27 -1.47 6.54
N VAL A 225 -1.08 -1.98 7.47
CA VAL A 225 -2.51 -1.65 7.57
C VAL A 225 -2.79 -0.14 7.67
N PRO A 226 -2.03 0.67 8.44
CA PRO A 226 -2.21 2.13 8.43
C PRO A 226 -2.08 2.78 7.04
N PHE A 227 -1.11 2.32 6.25
CA PHE A 227 -0.95 2.75 4.85
C PHE A 227 -2.13 2.30 3.99
N ASN A 228 -2.58 1.06 4.19
CA ASN A 228 -3.62 0.45 3.35
C ASN A 228 -4.98 1.11 3.57
N ILE A 229 -5.33 1.41 4.82
CA ILE A 229 -6.56 2.16 5.15
C ILE A 229 -6.58 3.50 4.42
N ALA A 230 -5.50 4.27 4.53
CA ALA A 230 -5.42 5.59 3.90
C ALA A 230 -5.40 5.50 2.36
N SER A 231 -4.72 4.51 1.78
CA SER A 231 -4.65 4.33 0.32
C SER A 231 -6.02 4.04 -0.30
N TYR A 232 -6.77 3.10 0.26
CA TYR A 232 -8.09 2.74 -0.28
C TYR A 232 -9.17 3.77 0.08
N ALA A 233 -9.04 4.47 1.21
CA ALA A 233 -9.86 5.65 1.48
C ALA A 233 -9.61 6.75 0.44
N LEU A 234 -8.36 7.01 0.08
CA LEU A 234 -8.00 7.99 -0.96
C LEU A 234 -8.56 7.57 -2.33
N LEU A 235 -8.39 6.31 -2.73
CA LEU A 235 -8.97 5.76 -3.97
C LEU A 235 -10.48 5.96 -4.02
N THR A 236 -11.17 5.68 -2.92
CA THR A 236 -12.63 5.85 -2.81
C THR A 236 -13.04 7.30 -3.01
N ASN A 237 -12.33 8.24 -2.37
CA ASN A 237 -12.60 9.68 -2.51
C ASN A 237 -12.33 10.19 -3.94
N LEU A 238 -11.23 9.75 -4.56
CA LEU A 238 -10.88 10.12 -5.94
C LEU A 238 -11.95 9.64 -6.93
N ILE A 239 -12.35 8.37 -6.85
CA ILE A 239 -13.38 7.82 -7.74
C ILE A 239 -14.73 8.47 -7.47
N ALA A 240 -15.12 8.66 -6.20
CA ALA A 240 -16.36 9.35 -5.83
C ALA A 240 -16.44 10.73 -6.47
N LYS A 241 -15.35 11.52 -6.41
CA LYS A 241 -15.27 12.82 -7.06
C LYS A 241 -15.43 12.73 -8.58
N GLU A 242 -14.73 11.82 -9.25
CA GLU A 242 -14.82 11.67 -10.72
C GLU A 242 -16.24 11.30 -11.18
N VAL A 243 -16.94 10.44 -10.42
CA VAL A 243 -18.28 9.97 -10.78
C VAL A 243 -19.41 10.85 -10.22
N GLY A 244 -19.09 11.94 -9.53
CA GLY A 244 -20.07 12.88 -8.97
C GLY A 244 -20.87 12.34 -7.77
N LEU A 245 -20.29 11.42 -7.00
CA LEU A 245 -20.88 10.85 -5.79
C LEU A 245 -20.19 11.37 -4.52
N GLN A 246 -20.87 11.24 -3.39
CA GLN A 246 -20.26 11.49 -2.08
C GLN A 246 -19.48 10.25 -1.59
N PRO A 247 -18.38 10.40 -0.85
CA PRO A 247 -17.75 9.27 -0.17
C PRO A 247 -18.70 8.63 0.86
N GLY A 248 -18.82 7.31 0.81
CA GLY A 248 -19.56 6.49 1.78
C GLY A 248 -18.62 5.86 2.80
N GLU A 249 -18.56 4.53 2.85
CA GLU A 249 -17.69 3.80 3.77
C GLU A 249 -16.52 3.13 3.05
N PHE A 250 -15.37 3.09 3.71
CA PHE A 250 -14.33 2.13 3.42
C PHE A 250 -14.47 0.92 4.36
N VAL A 251 -14.66 -0.27 3.80
CA VAL A 251 -14.76 -1.54 4.53
C VAL A 251 -13.48 -2.34 4.28
N HIS A 252 -12.76 -2.69 5.34
CA HIS A 252 -11.47 -3.36 5.24
C HIS A 252 -11.57 -4.77 5.82
N THR A 253 -11.59 -5.76 4.94
CA THR A 253 -11.61 -7.18 5.30
C THR A 253 -10.19 -7.76 5.21
N LEU A 254 -9.75 -8.41 6.26
CA LEU A 254 -8.44 -9.04 6.39
C LEU A 254 -8.57 -10.57 6.45
N GLY A 255 -7.71 -11.26 5.70
CA GLY A 255 -7.43 -12.69 5.83
C GLY A 255 -6.56 -12.96 7.05
N ASP A 256 -5.26 -13.21 6.85
CA ASP A 256 -4.28 -13.28 7.93
C ASP A 256 -3.90 -11.86 8.39
N ALA A 257 -4.41 -11.45 9.56
CA ALA A 257 -4.07 -10.18 10.19
C ALA A 257 -3.06 -10.44 11.31
N HIS A 258 -1.88 -9.83 11.20
CA HIS A 258 -0.77 -10.17 12.10
C HIS A 258 0.02 -8.96 12.60
N ILE A 259 0.59 -9.14 13.79
CA ILE A 259 1.60 -8.26 14.38
C ILE A 259 2.90 -9.08 14.42
N TYR A 260 3.97 -8.58 13.80
CA TYR A 260 5.28 -9.20 13.94
C TYR A 260 5.76 -9.15 15.40
N GLN A 261 6.46 -10.19 15.84
CA GLN A 261 6.93 -10.27 17.22
C GLN A 261 7.81 -9.08 17.63
N ASN A 262 8.65 -8.61 16.70
CA ASN A 262 9.50 -7.43 16.89
C ASN A 262 8.76 -6.08 16.80
N HIS A 263 7.43 -6.07 16.64
CA HIS A 263 6.56 -4.88 16.66
C HIS A 263 5.68 -4.78 17.91
N VAL A 264 5.71 -5.79 18.80
CA VAL A 264 4.81 -5.88 19.97
C VAL A 264 4.99 -4.68 20.93
N THR A 265 6.23 -4.23 21.15
CA THR A 265 6.50 -3.07 22.02
C THR A 265 5.91 -1.79 21.43
N GLN A 266 6.07 -1.61 20.13
CA GLN A 266 5.64 -0.43 19.38
C GLN A 266 4.12 -0.33 19.30
N ILE A 267 3.43 -1.44 19.06
CA ILE A 267 1.97 -1.45 19.06
C ILE A 267 1.42 -1.21 20.48
N LYS A 268 2.07 -1.73 21.53
CA LYS A 268 1.69 -1.44 22.92
C LYS A 268 1.85 0.04 23.25
N GLU A 269 2.93 0.69 22.80
CA GLU A 269 3.10 2.14 22.93
C GLU A 269 2.01 2.91 22.18
N GLN A 270 1.67 2.50 20.96
CA GLN A 270 0.59 3.13 20.19
C GLN A 270 -0.75 3.05 20.94
N LEU A 271 -1.03 1.91 21.57
CA LEU A 271 -2.27 1.64 22.31
C LEU A 271 -2.42 2.44 23.61
N THR A 272 -1.36 3.09 24.12
CA THR A 272 -1.47 4.01 25.27
C THR A 272 -1.89 5.42 24.87
N ARG A 273 -1.96 5.73 23.56
CA ARG A 273 -2.29 7.07 23.05
C ARG A 273 -3.78 7.15 22.71
N SER A 274 -4.44 8.22 23.15
CA SER A 274 -5.82 8.50 22.77
C SER A 274 -5.89 9.04 21.33
N PRO A 275 -6.77 8.53 20.46
CA PRO A 275 -7.01 9.11 19.13
C PRO A 275 -7.33 10.60 19.18
N ARG A 276 -6.87 11.35 18.18
CA ARG A 276 -7.21 12.75 17.93
C ARG A 276 -8.19 12.85 16.76
N SER A 277 -8.67 14.07 16.48
CA SER A 277 -9.55 14.34 15.35
C SER A 277 -8.92 13.88 14.03
N ALA A 278 -9.73 13.25 13.19
CA ALA A 278 -9.30 12.86 11.86
C ALA A 278 -9.05 14.12 11.00
N PRO A 279 -8.03 14.08 10.10
CA PRO A 279 -7.80 15.17 9.17
C PRO A 279 -8.88 15.23 8.07
N THR A 280 -8.84 16.31 7.30
CA THR A 280 -9.69 16.51 6.11
C THR A 280 -8.87 16.28 4.85
N LEU A 281 -9.40 15.51 3.90
CA LEU A 281 -8.83 15.33 2.56
C LEU A 281 -9.30 16.48 1.66
N GLU A 282 -8.36 17.12 0.97
CA GLU A 282 -8.61 18.17 0.00
C GLU A 282 -8.11 17.70 -1.37
N LEU A 283 -9.01 17.71 -2.36
CA LEU A 283 -8.74 17.31 -3.73
C LEU A 283 -8.91 18.53 -4.65
N ASN A 284 -7.99 18.70 -5.60
CA ASN A 284 -8.06 19.79 -6.58
C ASN A 284 -9.42 19.78 -7.30
N PRO A 285 -10.22 20.87 -7.21
CA PRO A 285 -11.55 20.91 -7.80
C PRO A 285 -11.53 20.79 -9.33
N ASP A 286 -10.47 21.29 -9.99
CA ASP A 286 -10.34 21.40 -11.44
C ASP A 286 -9.95 20.07 -12.10
N LYS A 287 -9.56 19.06 -11.31
CA LYS A 287 -9.22 17.73 -11.81
C LYS A 287 -10.47 16.85 -11.85
N HIS A 288 -10.83 16.41 -13.06
CA HIS A 288 -12.03 15.60 -13.30
C HIS A 288 -11.76 14.10 -13.38
N SER A 289 -10.69 13.69 -14.06
CA SER A 289 -10.27 12.28 -14.15
C SER A 289 -9.25 11.97 -13.06
N ILE A 290 -9.39 10.82 -12.39
CA ILE A 290 -8.42 10.37 -11.38
C ILE A 290 -7.02 10.14 -11.97
N PHE A 291 -6.94 9.92 -13.29
CA PHE A 291 -5.68 9.70 -13.99
C PHE A 291 -4.88 10.98 -14.24
N ASP A 292 -5.51 12.16 -14.09
CA ASP A 292 -4.88 13.46 -14.31
C ASP A 292 -4.30 14.06 -13.02
N TYR A 293 -4.49 13.39 -11.89
CA TYR A 293 -3.99 13.84 -10.58
C TYR A 293 -2.47 13.68 -10.48
N ASP A 294 -1.85 14.71 -9.94
CA ASP A 294 -0.49 14.68 -9.44
C ASP A 294 -0.45 14.75 -7.90
N VAL A 295 0.72 14.51 -7.31
CA VAL A 295 0.96 14.57 -5.87
C VAL A 295 0.56 15.92 -5.29
N ALA A 296 0.71 17.02 -6.03
CA ALA A 296 0.34 18.36 -5.59
C ALA A 296 -1.18 18.59 -5.48
N ASP A 297 -1.99 17.81 -6.22
CA ASP A 297 -3.45 17.94 -6.29
C ASP A 297 -4.19 17.29 -5.11
N ILE A 298 -3.44 16.61 -4.23
CA ILE A 298 -3.98 15.85 -3.10
C ILE A 298 -3.33 16.33 -1.81
N GLN A 299 -4.13 16.93 -0.95
CA GLN A 299 -3.69 17.56 0.31
C GLN A 299 -4.48 17.05 1.51
N ILE A 300 -3.87 17.21 2.68
CA ILE A 300 -4.46 16.85 3.96
C ILE A 300 -4.31 18.06 4.88
N SER A 301 -5.42 18.52 5.45
CA SER A 301 -5.45 19.60 6.44
C SER A 301 -5.88 19.10 7.81
N GLY A 302 -5.52 19.84 8.86
CA GLY A 302 -5.88 19.49 10.24
C GLY A 302 -5.21 18.24 10.83
N TYR A 303 -4.18 17.68 10.16
CA TYR A 303 -3.51 16.47 10.62
C TYR A 303 -2.55 16.73 11.80
N GLN A 304 -2.96 16.30 13.00
CA GLN A 304 -2.21 16.52 14.24
C GLN A 304 -1.85 15.18 14.92
N PRO A 305 -1.00 14.33 14.32
CA PRO A 305 -0.68 13.04 14.90
C PRO A 305 0.25 13.14 16.12
N TYR A 306 0.30 12.08 16.91
CA TYR A 306 1.43 11.84 17.81
C TYR A 306 2.72 11.55 17.01
N PRO A 307 3.91 11.62 17.65
CA PRO A 307 5.17 11.29 17.00
C PRO A 307 5.16 9.91 16.31
N ALA A 308 5.95 9.77 15.26
CA ALA A 308 6.15 8.48 14.59
C ALA A 308 6.72 7.45 15.57
N ILE A 309 6.31 6.19 15.41
CA ILE A 309 6.87 5.05 16.14
C ILE A 309 7.64 4.22 15.12
N LYS A 310 8.96 4.09 15.30
CA LYS A 310 9.82 3.35 14.37
C LYS A 310 9.74 1.85 14.65
N ALA A 311 9.67 1.04 13.61
CA ALA A 311 9.82 -0.41 13.70
C ALA A 311 10.59 -0.94 12.47
N PRO A 312 11.35 -2.04 12.64
CA PRO A 312 12.06 -2.67 11.53
C PRO A 312 11.07 -3.29 10.54
N VAL A 313 11.34 -3.19 9.23
CA VAL A 313 10.57 -3.90 8.21
C VAL A 313 10.94 -5.38 8.26
N ALA A 314 9.95 -6.27 8.25
CA ALA A 314 10.18 -7.70 8.11
C ALA A 314 10.31 -8.04 6.62
N VAL A 315 11.51 -8.43 6.21
CA VAL A 315 11.87 -8.79 4.82
C VAL A 315 12.06 -10.29 4.70
#